data_AF-A0A7Y3M6H3-F1
#
_entry.id   AF-A0A7Y3M6H3-F1
#
_cell.length_a   1.000
_cell.length_b   1.000
_cell.length_c   1.000
_cell.angle_alpha   90.00
_cell.angle_beta   90.00
_cell.angle_gamma   90.00
#
_symmetry.space_group_name_H-M   'P 1'
#
loop_
_entity.id
_entity.type
_entity.pdbx_description
1 polymer ?
#
loop_
_entity_poly.entity_id
_entity_poly.type
_entity_poly.pdbx_seq_one_letter_code
_entity_poly.pdbx_strand_id
1 'polypeptide(L)'
;MKNLVEAHNRVKDFDWEPSYHPAPERYPTKYKIPAKTKDPFRHLIRDYCSMEQEKDDRQYGALEDAIARSGSTGEASERWSEILKIALPVLTFGEYGAMKCCGQLIDTVDNAALRQGYMAQMLDEVRHINQETYLNRYMAKHAPDPEGFDRAVPLKSLNVFGRASQSALECFFVGDPIEGALNLQVVAETAYTNSIFVAMTQMAAQNGDQATPTVFLSIQSDEARHMANGYSTLAAVLAEPDNLPVLQQDFDRAFWRQHAFLDPFV
;
A
#
# COMPACT_ATOMS: atom_id res chain seq x y z
N MET A 1 -15.58 12.54 -26.84
CA MET A 1 -15.20 11.75 -25.65
C MET A 1 -16.44 11.61 -24.77
N LYS A 2 -16.79 10.40 -24.29
CA LYS A 2 -17.87 10.25 -23.29
C LYS A 2 -17.46 10.99 -22.01
N ASN A 3 -18.41 11.62 -21.32
CA ASN A 3 -18.16 12.32 -20.06
C ASN A 3 -17.69 11.30 -19.00
N LEU A 4 -16.44 11.39 -18.56
CA LEU A 4 -15.84 10.45 -17.60
C LEU A 4 -16.54 10.51 -16.23
N VAL A 5 -17.02 11.68 -15.82
CA VAL A 5 -17.75 11.85 -14.57
C VAL A 5 -19.11 11.13 -14.63
N GLU A 6 -19.78 11.21 -15.78
CA GLU A 6 -21.05 10.51 -16.00
C GLU A 6 -20.84 9.00 -16.04
N ALA A 7 -19.80 8.53 -16.73
CA ALA A 7 -19.44 7.12 -16.77
C ALA A 7 -19.09 6.59 -15.36
N HIS A 8 -18.33 7.36 -14.58
CA HIS A 8 -17.99 7.05 -13.19
C HIS A 8 -19.24 6.95 -12.29
N ASN A 9 -20.16 7.90 -12.41
CA ASN A 9 -21.40 7.88 -11.63
C ASN A 9 -22.24 6.63 -11.91
N ARG A 10 -22.29 6.18 -13.17
CA ARG A 10 -23.02 4.96 -13.56
C ARG A 10 -22.44 3.67 -12.99
N VAL A 11 -21.14 3.61 -12.68
CA VAL A 11 -20.53 2.41 -12.08
C VAL A 11 -21.14 2.11 -10.71
N LYS A 12 -21.59 3.15 -9.99
CA LYS A 12 -22.25 3.00 -8.69
C LYS A 12 -23.62 2.35 -8.78
N ASP A 13 -24.26 2.43 -9.96
CA ASP A 13 -25.55 1.80 -10.23
C ASP A 13 -25.40 0.31 -10.58
N PHE A 14 -24.17 -0.23 -10.60
CA PHE A 14 -23.93 -1.66 -10.81
C PHE A 14 -24.13 -2.48 -9.53
N ASP A 15 -24.33 -1.82 -8.40
CA ASP A 15 -24.65 -2.46 -7.14
C ASP A 15 -26.12 -2.93 -7.10
N TRP A 16 -26.41 -4.03 -6.43
CA TRP A 16 -27.78 -4.52 -6.28
C TRP A 16 -27.98 -5.23 -4.93
N GLU A 17 -29.20 -5.17 -4.42
CA GLU A 17 -29.61 -5.94 -3.24
C GLU A 17 -29.87 -7.40 -3.62
N PRO A 18 -29.15 -8.39 -3.05
CA PRO A 18 -29.40 -9.80 -3.33
C PRO A 18 -30.79 -10.24 -2.84
N SER A 19 -31.61 -10.83 -3.73
CA SER A 19 -32.97 -11.31 -3.36
C SER A 19 -33.09 -12.82 -3.20
N TYR A 20 -32.12 -13.60 -3.71
CA TYR A 20 -32.20 -15.07 -3.76
C TYR A 20 -31.39 -15.77 -2.67
N HIS A 21 -30.38 -15.08 -2.13
CA HIS A 21 -29.53 -15.56 -1.03
C HIS A 21 -29.08 -14.36 -0.19
N PRO A 22 -28.91 -14.52 1.14
CA PRO A 22 -28.28 -13.49 1.97
C PRO A 22 -26.84 -13.26 1.49
N ALA A 23 -26.38 -12.01 1.57
CA ALA A 23 -24.99 -11.67 1.32
C ALA A 23 -24.09 -12.49 2.27
N PRO A 24 -23.01 -13.13 1.78
CA PRO A 24 -22.13 -13.92 2.62
C PRO A 24 -21.36 -13.01 3.58
N GLU A 25 -21.45 -13.25 4.88
CA GLU A 25 -20.63 -12.57 5.89
C GLU A 25 -19.27 -13.26 6.00
N ARG A 26 -18.36 -13.01 5.03
CA ARG A 26 -17.02 -13.63 5.04
C ARG A 26 -16.09 -12.98 6.05
N TYR A 27 -16.19 -11.67 6.19
CA TYR A 27 -15.41 -10.86 7.12
C TYR A 27 -16.36 -10.00 7.94
N PRO A 28 -16.68 -10.43 9.18
CA PRO A 28 -17.57 -9.67 10.05
C PRO A 28 -16.93 -8.35 10.46
N THR A 29 -17.73 -7.30 10.55
CA THR A 29 -17.31 -6.00 11.06
C THR A 29 -18.29 -5.50 12.12
N LYS A 30 -17.76 -4.84 13.16
CA LYS A 30 -18.57 -4.25 14.23
C LYS A 30 -19.09 -2.84 13.89
N TYR A 31 -18.69 -2.30 12.74
CA TYR A 31 -19.02 -0.95 12.32
C TYR A 31 -20.27 -0.90 11.46
N LYS A 32 -21.12 0.09 11.71
CA LYS A 32 -22.16 0.48 10.76
C LYS A 32 -21.55 1.39 9.71
N ILE A 33 -21.80 1.13 8.44
CA ILE A 33 -21.26 1.94 7.33
C ILE A 33 -22.44 2.43 6.48
N PRO A 34 -22.54 3.73 6.20
CA PRO A 34 -23.59 4.25 5.35
C PRO A 34 -23.44 3.71 3.92
N ALA A 35 -24.57 3.28 3.33
CA ALA A 35 -24.62 2.73 1.97
C ALA A 35 -24.14 3.72 0.89
N LYS A 36 -24.17 5.04 1.17
CA LYS A 36 -23.74 6.09 0.25
C LYS A 36 -22.90 7.13 0.96
N THR A 37 -21.73 7.42 0.39
CA THR A 37 -20.81 8.46 0.84
C THR A 37 -20.27 9.26 -0.34
N LYS A 38 -19.48 10.29 -0.05
CA LYS A 38 -18.69 10.96 -1.09
C LYS A 38 -17.61 10.01 -1.58
N ASP A 39 -17.37 10.12 -2.88
CA ASP A 39 -16.41 9.29 -3.58
C ASP A 39 -14.98 9.81 -3.37
N PRO A 40 -14.06 8.99 -2.81
CA PRO A 40 -12.65 9.38 -2.68
C PRO A 40 -11.99 9.60 -4.04
N PHE A 41 -12.39 8.83 -5.06
CA PHE A 41 -11.60 8.69 -6.26
C PHE A 41 -12.44 8.41 -7.51
N ARG A 42 -12.46 9.40 -8.42
CA ARG A 42 -13.24 9.32 -9.65
C ARG A 42 -12.45 8.72 -10.82
N HIS A 43 -12.08 7.45 -10.72
CA HIS A 43 -11.36 6.76 -11.79
C HIS A 43 -12.09 5.51 -12.27
N LEU A 44 -12.06 5.33 -13.60
CA LEU A 44 -12.42 4.08 -14.23
C LEU A 44 -11.18 3.22 -14.39
N ILE A 45 -11.34 1.90 -14.39
CA ILE A 45 -10.23 0.94 -14.53
C ILE A 45 -9.35 1.20 -15.76
N ARG A 46 -9.94 1.63 -16.87
CA ARG A 46 -9.18 1.98 -18.09
C ARG A 46 -8.23 3.15 -17.85
N ASP A 47 -8.71 4.18 -17.15
CA ASP A 47 -7.94 5.40 -16.92
C ASP A 47 -6.86 5.13 -15.86
N TYR A 48 -7.16 4.29 -14.86
CA TYR A 48 -6.18 3.72 -13.94
C TYR A 48 -5.04 3.00 -14.70
N CYS A 49 -5.37 2.00 -15.53
CA CYS A 49 -4.35 1.24 -16.25
C CYS A 49 -3.47 2.11 -17.14
N SER A 50 -4.05 3.09 -17.84
CA SER A 50 -3.28 4.00 -18.69
C SER A 50 -2.35 4.91 -17.88
N MET A 51 -2.77 5.35 -16.69
CA MET A 51 -1.97 6.18 -15.80
C MET A 51 -0.79 5.39 -15.22
N GLU A 52 -1.04 4.18 -14.73
CA GLU A 52 0.00 3.35 -14.13
C GLU A 52 1.00 2.83 -15.17
N GLN A 53 0.54 2.52 -16.40
CA GLN A 53 1.42 2.10 -17.48
C GLN A 53 2.47 3.18 -17.82
N GLU A 54 2.07 4.46 -17.91
CA GLU A 54 3.01 5.55 -18.21
C GLU A 54 4.10 5.68 -17.13
N LYS A 55 3.75 5.43 -15.86
CA LYS A 55 4.73 5.44 -14.76
C LYS A 55 5.68 4.25 -14.86
N ASP A 56 5.15 3.06 -15.15
CA ASP A 56 5.94 1.83 -15.30
C ASP A 56 6.91 1.94 -16.49
N ASP A 57 6.45 2.44 -17.64
CA ASP A 57 7.29 2.63 -18.83
C ASP A 57 8.49 3.56 -18.52
N ARG A 58 8.28 4.61 -17.72
CA ARG A 58 9.37 5.49 -17.26
C ARG A 58 10.29 4.83 -16.25
N GLN A 59 9.72 4.17 -15.23
CA GLN A 59 10.48 3.53 -14.16
C GLN A 59 11.38 2.42 -14.71
N TYR A 60 10.81 1.45 -15.44
CA TYR A 60 11.56 0.34 -15.99
C TYR A 60 12.50 0.79 -17.10
N GLY A 61 12.08 1.75 -17.94
CA GLY A 61 12.95 2.36 -18.94
C GLY A 61 14.18 3.01 -18.33
N ALA A 62 14.04 3.75 -17.22
CA ALA A 62 15.16 4.36 -16.52
C ALA A 62 16.11 3.31 -15.90
N LEU A 63 15.57 2.27 -15.26
CA LEU A 63 16.34 1.20 -14.63
C LEU A 63 17.13 0.39 -15.66
N GLU A 64 16.50 -0.03 -16.74
CA GLU A 64 17.11 -0.94 -17.73
C GLU A 64 18.07 -0.22 -18.69
N ASP A 65 17.96 1.10 -18.81
CA ASP A 65 18.72 1.88 -19.77
C ASP A 65 19.73 2.83 -19.11
N ALA A 66 19.27 3.92 -18.52
CA ALA A 66 20.14 4.97 -18.00
C ALA A 66 20.93 4.53 -16.77
N ILE A 67 20.26 3.88 -15.80
CA ILE A 67 20.86 3.46 -14.53
C ILE A 67 21.72 2.22 -14.73
N ALA A 68 21.27 1.26 -15.53
CA ALA A 68 22.08 0.10 -15.87
C ALA A 68 23.40 0.49 -16.57
N ARG A 69 23.37 1.49 -17.46
CA ARG A 69 24.58 1.98 -18.14
C ARG A 69 25.48 2.85 -17.26
N SER A 70 24.91 3.63 -16.34
CA SER A 70 25.73 4.45 -15.44
C SER A 70 26.55 3.59 -14.48
N GLY A 71 26.09 2.38 -14.17
CA GLY A 71 26.72 1.51 -13.17
C GLY A 71 26.58 2.03 -11.74
N SER A 72 25.77 3.07 -11.51
CA SER A 72 25.72 3.79 -10.22
C SER A 72 25.33 2.88 -9.04
N THR A 73 24.51 1.86 -9.28
CA THR A 73 24.14 0.89 -8.23
C THR A 73 25.33 0.09 -7.71
N GLY A 74 26.35 -0.15 -8.54
CA GLY A 74 27.60 -0.78 -8.12
C GLY A 74 28.52 0.14 -7.31
N GLU A 75 28.20 1.44 -7.25
CA GLU A 75 28.93 2.45 -6.48
C GLU A 75 28.20 2.87 -5.21
N ALA A 76 27.00 2.32 -4.97
CA ALA A 76 26.22 2.62 -3.77
C ALA A 76 27.00 2.21 -2.50
N SER A 77 26.82 2.97 -1.43
CA SER A 77 27.50 2.69 -0.17
C SER A 77 27.10 1.31 0.37
N GLU A 78 28.10 0.59 0.89
CA GLU A 78 27.89 -0.74 1.46
C GLU A 78 26.86 -0.69 2.59
N ARG A 79 26.96 0.32 3.48
CA ARG A 79 26.01 0.51 4.59
C ARG A 79 24.57 0.69 4.10
N TRP A 80 24.37 1.47 3.03
CA TRP A 80 23.04 1.66 2.46
C TRP A 80 22.50 0.37 1.84
N SER A 81 23.35 -0.37 1.14
CA SER A 81 22.98 -1.66 0.55
C SER A 81 22.52 -2.65 1.64
N GLU A 82 23.22 -2.73 2.76
CA GLU A 82 22.83 -3.59 3.89
C GLU A 82 21.50 -3.17 4.54
N ILE A 83 21.24 -1.85 4.65
CA ILE A 83 19.95 -1.34 5.14
C ILE A 83 18.82 -1.79 4.22
N LEU A 84 19.00 -1.68 2.89
CA LEU A 84 17.98 -2.08 1.91
C LEU A 84 17.65 -3.57 1.94
N LYS A 85 18.63 -4.43 2.22
CA LYS A 85 18.39 -5.89 2.38
C LYS A 85 17.39 -6.21 3.50
N ILE A 86 17.27 -5.34 4.50
CA ILE A 86 16.29 -5.46 5.59
C ILE A 86 14.99 -4.73 5.24
N ALA A 87 15.11 -3.50 4.72
CA ALA A 87 13.95 -2.65 4.45
C ALA A 87 13.02 -3.21 3.36
N LEU A 88 13.58 -3.65 2.24
CA LEU A 88 12.76 -4.11 1.10
C LEU A 88 11.87 -5.32 1.44
N PRO A 89 12.36 -6.41 2.06
CA PRO A 89 11.47 -7.51 2.46
C PRO A 89 10.34 -7.11 3.42
N VAL A 90 10.59 -6.11 4.28
CA VAL A 90 9.60 -5.60 5.24
C VAL A 90 8.52 -4.81 4.51
N LEU A 91 8.93 -3.86 3.65
CA LEU A 91 8.01 -3.08 2.84
C LEU A 91 7.17 -3.99 1.93
N THR A 92 7.80 -4.93 1.22
CA THR A 92 7.09 -5.83 0.29
C THR A 92 6.07 -6.71 0.99
N PHE A 93 6.30 -7.04 2.27
CA PHE A 93 5.29 -7.72 3.06
C PHE A 93 4.15 -6.79 3.49
N GLY A 94 4.45 -5.53 3.80
CA GLY A 94 3.47 -4.47 4.02
C GLY A 94 2.53 -4.33 2.82
N GLU A 95 3.08 -4.18 1.61
CA GLU A 95 2.32 -4.11 0.35
C GLU A 95 1.43 -5.35 0.15
N TYR A 96 1.97 -6.55 0.41
CA TYR A 96 1.18 -7.78 0.34
C TYR A 96 0.05 -7.85 1.39
N GLY A 97 0.27 -7.32 2.58
CA GLY A 97 -0.74 -7.17 3.61
C GLY A 97 -1.81 -6.14 3.22
N ALA A 98 -1.38 -5.02 2.62
CA ALA A 98 -2.24 -3.94 2.14
C ALA A 98 -3.17 -4.41 1.02
N MET A 99 -2.64 -5.19 0.07
CA MET A 99 -3.44 -5.84 -0.99
C MET A 99 -4.56 -6.68 -0.39
N LYS A 100 -4.25 -7.48 0.64
CA LYS A 100 -5.25 -8.32 1.33
C LYS A 100 -6.27 -7.49 2.09
N CYS A 101 -5.83 -6.46 2.80
CA CYS A 101 -6.71 -5.53 3.50
C CYS A 101 -7.74 -4.92 2.55
N CYS A 102 -7.28 -4.40 1.41
CA CYS A 102 -8.16 -3.83 0.40
C CYS A 102 -9.12 -4.87 -0.18
N GLY A 103 -8.66 -6.10 -0.41
CA GLY A 103 -9.54 -7.21 -0.81
C GLY A 103 -10.64 -7.51 0.22
N GLN A 104 -10.32 -7.49 1.52
CA GLN A 104 -11.29 -7.65 2.60
C GLN A 104 -12.27 -6.46 2.66
N LEU A 105 -11.78 -5.23 2.51
CA LEU A 105 -12.61 -4.02 2.49
C LEU A 105 -13.62 -4.03 1.33
N ILE A 106 -13.21 -4.51 0.15
CA ILE A 106 -14.10 -4.66 -1.02
C ILE A 106 -15.24 -5.64 -0.73
N ASP A 107 -14.98 -6.70 0.04
CA ASP A 107 -15.97 -7.71 0.41
C ASP A 107 -16.89 -7.25 1.54
N THR A 108 -16.33 -6.59 2.57
CA THR A 108 -17.04 -6.16 3.78
C THR A 108 -17.90 -4.91 3.60
N VAL A 109 -17.45 -3.94 2.80
CA VAL A 109 -18.05 -2.61 2.77
C VAL A 109 -19.14 -2.54 1.70
N ASP A 110 -20.40 -2.51 2.14
CA ASP A 110 -21.55 -2.32 1.26
C ASP A 110 -21.76 -0.86 0.86
N ASN A 111 -20.80 -0.31 0.11
CA ASN A 111 -20.82 1.04 -0.43
C ASN A 111 -20.01 1.10 -1.73
N ALA A 112 -20.70 1.18 -2.87
CA ALA A 112 -20.08 1.16 -4.19
C ALA A 112 -19.06 2.29 -4.44
N ALA A 113 -19.18 3.45 -3.76
CA ALA A 113 -18.23 4.55 -3.92
C ALA A 113 -16.90 4.25 -3.20
N LEU A 114 -16.96 3.68 -1.99
CA LEU A 114 -15.77 3.27 -1.25
C LEU A 114 -15.07 2.07 -1.89
N ARG A 115 -15.83 1.07 -2.35
CA ARG A 115 -15.28 -0.14 -2.97
C ARG A 115 -14.45 0.12 -4.22
N GLN A 116 -14.76 1.17 -4.98
CA GLN A 116 -13.95 1.57 -6.14
C GLN A 116 -12.57 2.09 -5.71
N GLY A 117 -12.52 2.89 -4.66
CA GLY A 117 -11.27 3.37 -4.07
C GLY A 117 -10.41 2.22 -3.56
N TYR A 118 -11.01 1.27 -2.84
CA TYR A 118 -10.31 0.08 -2.35
C TYR A 118 -9.81 -0.82 -3.49
N MET A 119 -10.56 -0.93 -4.59
CA MET A 119 -10.13 -1.69 -5.77
C MET A 119 -8.91 -1.05 -6.42
N ALA A 120 -8.89 0.28 -6.56
CA ALA A 120 -7.73 0.99 -7.08
C ALA A 120 -6.50 0.76 -6.19
N GLN A 121 -6.66 0.93 -4.88
CA GLN A 121 -5.57 0.68 -3.93
C GLN A 121 -5.11 -0.79 -3.96
N MET A 122 -6.02 -1.77 -3.99
CA MET A 122 -5.65 -3.18 -4.11
C MET A 122 -4.75 -3.46 -5.33
N LEU A 123 -5.03 -2.80 -6.46
CA LEU A 123 -4.21 -2.92 -7.67
C LEU A 123 -2.87 -2.18 -7.52
N ASP A 124 -2.86 -1.03 -6.85
CA ASP A 124 -1.63 -0.30 -6.51
C ASP A 124 -0.73 -1.19 -5.64
N GLU A 125 -1.26 -1.88 -4.63
CA GLU A 125 -0.42 -2.74 -3.79
C GLU A 125 0.12 -3.96 -4.55
N VAL A 126 -0.64 -4.49 -5.53
CA VAL A 126 -0.10 -5.50 -6.46
C VAL A 126 1.07 -4.92 -7.25
N ARG A 127 0.96 -3.68 -7.72
CA ARG A 127 2.02 -2.97 -8.43
C ARG A 127 3.24 -2.79 -7.52
N HIS A 128 3.05 -2.32 -6.29
CA HIS A 128 4.11 -2.07 -5.32
C HIS A 128 4.89 -3.34 -4.97
N ILE A 129 4.21 -4.47 -4.71
CA ILE A 129 4.86 -5.77 -4.48
C ILE A 129 5.80 -6.12 -5.64
N ASN A 130 5.34 -5.93 -6.87
CA ASN A 130 6.12 -6.25 -8.06
C ASN A 130 7.29 -5.28 -8.26
N GLN A 131 7.09 -3.98 -8.02
CA GLN A 131 8.11 -2.95 -8.11
C GLN A 131 9.24 -3.18 -7.11
N GLU A 132 8.91 -3.49 -5.86
CA GLU A 132 9.91 -3.76 -4.82
C GLU A 132 10.60 -5.11 -4.98
N THR A 133 9.87 -6.13 -5.46
CA THR A 133 10.48 -7.42 -5.84
C THR A 133 11.43 -7.23 -7.03
N TYR A 134 11.06 -6.40 -8.01
CA TYR A 134 11.94 -6.06 -9.11
C TYR A 134 13.17 -5.30 -8.61
N LEU A 135 13.02 -4.36 -7.68
CA LEU A 135 14.13 -3.65 -7.07
C LEU A 135 15.09 -4.60 -6.36
N ASN A 136 14.60 -5.54 -5.54
CA ASN A 136 15.43 -6.60 -4.96
C ASN A 136 16.20 -7.38 -6.04
N ARG A 137 15.52 -7.81 -7.10
CA ARG A 137 16.16 -8.51 -8.23
C ARG A 137 17.22 -7.64 -8.92
N TYR A 138 16.95 -6.35 -9.09
CA TYR A 138 17.88 -5.40 -9.71
C TYR A 138 19.12 -5.23 -8.84
N MET A 139 18.95 -5.03 -7.53
CA MET A 139 20.05 -4.94 -6.56
C MET A 139 20.87 -6.23 -6.53
N ALA A 140 20.24 -7.41 -6.53
CA ALA A 140 20.95 -8.69 -6.59
C ALA A 140 21.82 -8.87 -7.85
N LYS A 141 21.56 -8.12 -8.93
CA LYS A 141 22.33 -8.17 -10.17
C LYS A 141 23.42 -7.09 -10.25
N HIS A 142 23.21 -5.96 -9.58
CA HIS A 142 23.99 -4.75 -9.83
C HIS A 142 24.68 -4.18 -8.58
N ALA A 143 24.26 -4.56 -7.38
CA ALA A 143 24.92 -4.16 -6.15
C ALA A 143 26.25 -4.93 -5.95
N PRO A 144 27.23 -4.36 -5.23
CA PRO A 144 28.50 -5.03 -4.95
C PRO A 144 28.35 -6.37 -4.23
N ASP A 145 27.40 -6.45 -3.29
CA ASP A 145 27.08 -7.68 -2.57
C ASP A 145 25.62 -8.10 -2.83
N PRO A 146 25.42 -9.16 -3.63
CA PRO A 146 24.08 -9.64 -3.97
C PRO A 146 23.44 -10.49 -2.88
N GLU A 147 24.21 -11.02 -1.92
CA GLU A 147 23.69 -11.93 -0.89
C GLU A 147 22.67 -11.23 -0.01
N GLY A 148 21.48 -11.81 0.09
CA GLY A 148 20.36 -11.24 0.86
C GLY A 148 19.28 -10.65 -0.04
N PHE A 149 19.66 -9.91 -1.08
CA PHE A 149 18.70 -9.42 -2.09
C PHE A 149 18.10 -10.57 -2.91
N ASP A 150 18.91 -11.57 -3.25
CA ASP A 150 18.51 -12.79 -3.95
C ASP A 150 17.52 -13.67 -3.16
N ARG A 151 17.47 -13.49 -1.84
CA ARG A 151 16.69 -14.30 -0.89
C ARG A 151 15.82 -13.45 0.04
N ALA A 152 15.49 -12.22 -0.36
CA ALA A 152 14.71 -11.26 0.41
C ALA A 152 13.44 -11.87 1.04
N VAL A 153 12.61 -12.53 0.23
CA VAL A 153 11.33 -13.11 0.67
C VAL A 153 11.49 -14.20 1.74
N PRO A 154 12.30 -15.27 1.55
CA PRO A 154 12.47 -16.29 2.59
C PRO A 154 13.23 -15.77 3.83
N LEU A 155 14.08 -14.74 3.71
CA LEU A 155 14.81 -14.19 4.85
C LEU A 155 13.94 -13.37 5.82
N LYS A 156 12.79 -12.86 5.35
CA LYS A 156 11.90 -12.02 6.17
C LYS A 156 11.40 -12.68 7.46
N SER A 157 11.30 -14.01 7.53
CA SER A 157 10.82 -14.71 8.74
C SER A 157 11.93 -15.18 9.67
N LEU A 158 13.18 -14.98 9.26
CA LEU A 158 14.36 -15.55 9.91
C LEU A 158 15.12 -14.58 10.81
N ASN A 159 14.86 -13.28 10.69
CA ASN A 159 15.52 -12.24 11.49
C ASN A 159 14.56 -11.49 12.41
N VAL A 160 15.11 -10.74 13.38
CA VAL A 160 14.34 -10.01 14.39
C VAL A 160 13.45 -8.91 13.79
N PHE A 161 13.96 -8.15 12.81
CA PHE A 161 13.21 -7.08 12.15
C PHE A 161 12.03 -7.63 11.35
N GLY A 162 12.25 -8.73 10.65
CA GLY A 162 11.25 -9.41 9.85
C GLY A 162 10.14 -10.08 10.68
N ARG A 163 10.44 -10.53 11.91
CA ARG A 163 9.41 -11.00 12.86
C ARG A 163 8.66 -9.86 13.53
N ALA A 164 9.37 -8.80 13.91
CA ALA A 164 8.75 -7.61 14.50
C ALA A 164 7.81 -6.91 13.51
N SER A 165 8.24 -6.74 12.26
CA SER A 165 7.41 -6.21 11.17
C SER A 165 6.19 -7.07 10.90
N GLN A 166 6.30 -8.41 10.90
CA GLN A 166 5.13 -9.27 10.75
C GLN A 166 4.05 -8.94 11.78
N SER A 167 4.43 -8.77 13.06
CA SER A 167 3.46 -8.41 14.10
C SER A 167 2.76 -7.08 13.85
N ALA A 168 3.44 -6.10 13.25
CA ALA A 168 2.85 -4.79 12.94
C ALA A 168 1.99 -4.82 11.66
N LEU A 169 2.47 -5.50 10.62
CA LEU A 169 1.90 -5.47 9.26
C LEU A 169 0.80 -6.53 9.05
N GLU A 170 0.80 -7.64 9.79
CA GLU A 170 -0.33 -8.60 9.77
C GLU A 170 -1.63 -7.97 10.27
N CYS A 171 -1.53 -6.92 11.10
CA CYS A 171 -2.70 -6.17 11.57
C CYS A 171 -3.49 -5.49 10.44
N PHE A 172 -2.94 -5.40 9.22
CA PHE A 172 -3.67 -4.89 8.05
C PHE A 172 -4.80 -5.83 7.63
N PHE A 173 -4.65 -7.14 7.79
CA PHE A 173 -5.58 -8.13 7.24
C PHE A 173 -5.99 -9.24 8.23
N VAL A 174 -5.55 -9.14 9.49
CA VAL A 174 -5.93 -10.05 10.57
C VAL A 174 -6.79 -9.29 11.59
N GLY A 175 -8.09 -9.51 11.54
CA GLY A 175 -9.07 -8.88 12.43
C GLY A 175 -10.28 -8.34 11.68
N ASP A 176 -10.90 -7.32 12.25
CA ASP A 176 -11.97 -6.56 11.59
C ASP A 176 -11.39 -5.75 10.42
N PRO A 177 -11.92 -5.86 9.20
CA PRO A 177 -11.38 -5.14 8.04
C PRO A 177 -11.32 -3.63 8.22
N ILE A 178 -12.24 -3.03 8.99
CA ILE A 178 -12.20 -1.59 9.28
C ILE A 178 -11.06 -1.25 10.25
N GLU A 179 -10.77 -2.12 11.23
CA GLU A 179 -9.56 -1.98 12.06
C GLU A 179 -8.29 -2.16 11.22
N GLY A 180 -8.32 -3.07 10.24
CA GLY A 180 -7.27 -3.23 9.23
C GLY A 180 -7.04 -1.95 8.44
N ALA A 181 -8.11 -1.30 7.97
CA ALA A 181 -8.06 0.00 7.29
C ALA A 181 -7.50 1.12 8.16
N LEU A 182 -7.78 1.12 9.47
CA LEU A 182 -7.16 2.07 10.41
C LEU A 182 -5.65 1.83 10.53
N ASN A 183 -5.22 0.57 10.69
CA ASN A 183 -3.80 0.23 10.76
C ASN A 183 -3.07 0.60 9.47
N LEU A 184 -3.65 0.26 8.32
CA LEU A 184 -3.08 0.49 7.01
C LEU A 184 -3.20 1.96 6.60
N GLN A 185 -4.40 2.40 6.22
CA GLN A 185 -4.58 3.66 5.49
C GLN A 185 -4.43 4.89 6.37
N VAL A 186 -4.97 4.82 7.59
CA VAL A 186 -5.05 5.98 8.48
C VAL A 186 -3.76 6.17 9.27
N VAL A 187 -3.11 5.08 9.67
CA VAL A 187 -1.89 5.13 10.49
C VAL A 187 -0.65 4.84 9.66
N ALA A 188 -0.47 3.63 9.14
CA ALA A 188 0.77 3.27 8.44
C ALA A 188 1.01 4.16 7.21
N GLU A 189 0.03 4.29 6.32
CA GLU A 189 0.21 5.02 5.06
C GLU A 189 0.29 6.53 5.27
N THR A 190 -0.68 7.06 5.99
CA THR A 190 -0.78 8.51 6.22
C THR A 190 0.30 9.04 7.16
N ALA A 191 0.64 8.34 8.24
CA ALA A 191 1.59 8.83 9.24
C ALA A 191 3.04 8.38 9.00
N TYR A 192 3.26 7.26 8.30
CA TYR A 192 4.59 6.69 8.12
C TYR A 192 5.01 6.53 6.65
N THR A 193 4.41 5.60 5.89
CA THR A 193 4.97 5.16 4.59
C THR A 193 5.09 6.30 3.60
N ASN A 194 4.11 7.21 3.52
CA ASN A 194 4.18 8.35 2.61
C ASN A 194 5.45 9.21 2.85
N SER A 195 5.80 9.42 4.11
CA SER A 195 7.01 10.16 4.50
C SER A 195 8.27 9.30 4.35
N ILE A 196 8.20 8.01 4.68
CA ILE A 196 9.31 7.05 4.54
C ILE A 196 9.75 6.93 3.09
N PHE A 197 8.83 6.84 2.11
CA PHE A 197 9.19 6.74 0.70
C PHE A 197 9.98 7.98 0.24
N VAL A 198 9.61 9.18 0.67
CA VAL A 198 10.40 10.39 0.34
C VAL A 198 11.75 10.39 1.08
N ALA A 199 11.77 10.05 2.37
CA ALA A 199 13.01 10.04 3.14
C ALA A 199 14.01 8.99 2.65
N MET A 200 13.55 7.77 2.34
CA MET A 200 14.39 6.69 1.84
C MET A 200 14.99 7.02 0.48
N THR A 201 14.25 7.67 -0.42
CA THR A 201 14.80 8.07 -1.72
C THR A 201 15.87 9.15 -1.59
N GLN A 202 15.70 10.09 -0.66
CA GLN A 202 16.74 11.05 -0.33
C GLN A 202 18.00 10.36 0.23
N MET A 203 17.83 9.42 1.17
CA MET A 203 18.94 8.68 1.75
C MET A 203 19.65 7.80 0.70
N ALA A 204 18.90 7.17 -0.20
CA ALA A 204 19.42 6.39 -1.32
C ALA A 204 20.32 7.25 -2.21
N ALA A 205 19.81 8.40 -2.67
CA ALA A 205 20.54 9.30 -3.55
C ALA A 205 21.82 9.83 -2.89
N GLN A 206 21.77 10.16 -1.59
CA GLN A 206 22.95 10.58 -0.83
C GLN A 206 24.00 9.48 -0.67
N ASN A 207 23.60 8.21 -0.77
CA ASN A 207 24.46 7.05 -0.66
C ASN A 207 24.83 6.43 -2.02
N GLY A 208 24.57 7.12 -3.14
CA GLY A 208 24.95 6.65 -4.48
C GLY A 208 23.96 5.68 -5.15
N ASP A 209 22.83 5.37 -4.50
CA ASP A 209 21.79 4.52 -5.08
C ASP A 209 20.75 5.36 -5.83
N GLN A 210 20.68 5.16 -7.15
CA GLN A 210 19.70 5.78 -8.04
C GLN A 210 18.56 4.83 -8.46
N ALA A 211 18.67 3.54 -8.14
CA ALA A 211 17.64 2.55 -8.43
C ALA A 211 16.46 2.72 -7.47
N THR A 212 16.72 2.84 -6.16
CA THR A 212 15.64 3.03 -5.16
C THR A 212 14.82 4.29 -5.41
N PRO A 213 15.41 5.49 -5.66
CA PRO A 213 14.64 6.68 -6.04
C PRO A 213 13.73 6.49 -7.24
N THR A 214 14.20 5.75 -8.26
CA THR A 214 13.44 5.52 -9.49
C THR A 214 12.19 4.68 -9.25
N VAL A 215 12.27 3.72 -8.31
CA VAL A 215 11.14 2.86 -7.94
C VAL A 215 10.23 3.56 -6.94
N PHE A 216 10.77 4.07 -5.84
CA PHE A 216 9.98 4.56 -4.70
C PHE A 216 9.28 5.88 -4.99
N LEU A 217 9.80 6.75 -5.86
CA LEU A 217 9.06 7.94 -6.30
C LEU A 217 7.87 7.59 -7.21
N SER A 218 7.93 6.45 -7.90
CA SER A 218 6.82 5.92 -8.69
C SER A 218 5.71 5.39 -7.79
N ILE A 219 6.07 4.61 -6.76
CA ILE A 219 5.19 4.14 -5.69
C ILE A 219 4.56 5.33 -4.95
N GLN A 220 5.36 6.30 -4.51
CA GLN A 220 4.89 7.45 -3.73
C GLN A 220 3.78 8.26 -4.43
N SER A 221 3.76 8.26 -5.77
CA SER A 221 2.71 8.94 -6.54
C SER A 221 1.32 8.30 -6.41
N ASP A 222 1.25 7.08 -5.88
CA ASP A 222 0.01 6.32 -5.65
C ASP A 222 -0.57 6.54 -4.26
N GLU A 223 0.30 6.72 -3.27
CA GLU A 223 -0.01 6.87 -1.85
C GLU A 223 -1.06 7.97 -1.56
N ALA A 224 -1.13 9.02 -2.37
CA ALA A 224 -2.15 10.06 -2.21
C ALA A 224 -3.59 9.51 -2.34
N ARG A 225 -3.78 8.46 -3.16
CA ARG A 225 -5.06 7.76 -3.30
C ARG A 225 -5.37 6.91 -2.08
N HIS A 226 -4.35 6.30 -1.50
CA HIS A 226 -4.47 5.42 -0.35
C HIS A 226 -4.86 6.21 0.91
N MET A 227 -4.22 7.36 1.12
CA MET A 227 -4.61 8.34 2.14
C MET A 227 -6.06 8.84 1.94
N ALA A 228 -6.49 9.05 0.70
CA ALA A 228 -7.87 9.45 0.40
C ALA A 228 -8.89 8.34 0.72
N ASN A 229 -8.52 7.08 0.53
CA ASN A 229 -9.31 5.94 0.99
C ASN A 229 -9.40 5.96 2.52
N GLY A 230 -8.28 6.05 3.24
CA GLY A 230 -8.28 6.11 4.71
C GLY A 230 -9.16 7.22 5.27
N TYR A 231 -9.06 8.43 4.69
CA TYR A 231 -9.94 9.55 5.04
C TYR A 231 -11.41 9.23 4.80
N SER A 232 -11.75 8.64 3.65
CA SER A 232 -13.13 8.37 3.27
C SER A 232 -13.74 7.22 4.07
N THR A 233 -12.96 6.19 4.38
CA THR A 233 -13.33 5.11 5.32
C THR A 233 -13.64 5.70 6.69
N LEU A 234 -12.72 6.50 7.24
CA LEU A 234 -12.89 7.10 8.56
C LEU A 234 -14.09 8.04 8.61
N ALA A 235 -14.29 8.87 7.58
CA ALA A 235 -15.44 9.76 7.48
C ALA A 235 -16.77 8.97 7.38
N ALA A 236 -16.80 7.85 6.65
CA ALA A 236 -17.97 7.00 6.54
C ALA A 236 -18.33 6.36 7.89
N VAL A 237 -17.34 5.82 8.59
CA VAL A 237 -17.52 5.19 9.90
C VAL A 237 -17.94 6.22 10.96
N LEU A 238 -17.36 7.43 10.95
CA LEU A 238 -17.71 8.52 11.87
C LEU A 238 -19.10 9.11 11.64
N ALA A 239 -19.68 8.94 10.44
CA ALA A 239 -21.03 9.42 10.15
C ALA A 239 -22.11 8.69 10.97
N GLU A 240 -21.80 7.49 11.47
CA GLU A 240 -22.65 6.69 12.36
C GLU A 240 -22.25 6.93 13.83
N PRO A 241 -23.05 7.66 14.64
CA PRO A 241 -22.64 8.07 15.98
C PRO A 241 -22.34 6.91 16.93
N ASP A 242 -23.00 5.76 16.75
CA ASP A 242 -22.82 4.56 17.56
C ASP A 242 -21.41 3.95 17.43
N ASN A 243 -20.70 4.25 16.34
CA ASN A 243 -19.36 3.72 16.10
C ASN A 243 -18.28 4.38 16.97
N LEU A 244 -18.50 5.61 17.44
CA LEU A 244 -17.44 6.45 18.02
C LEU A 244 -16.67 5.79 19.18
N PRO A 245 -17.31 5.15 20.17
CA PRO A 245 -16.58 4.55 21.29
C PRO A 245 -15.64 3.42 20.85
N VAL A 246 -16.11 2.58 19.92
CA VAL A 246 -15.34 1.45 19.40
C VAL A 246 -14.25 1.92 18.44
N LEU A 247 -14.56 2.91 17.60
CA LEU A 247 -13.62 3.51 16.66
C LEU A 247 -12.42 4.11 17.38
N GLN A 248 -12.63 4.88 18.46
CA GLN A 248 -11.53 5.47 19.22
C GLN A 248 -10.60 4.37 19.79
N GLN A 249 -11.18 3.29 20.34
CA GLN A 249 -10.40 2.20 20.90
C GLN A 249 -9.56 1.46 19.84
N ASP A 250 -10.13 1.23 18.66
CA ASP A 250 -9.40 0.61 17.56
C ASP A 250 -8.36 1.55 16.95
N PHE A 251 -8.63 2.86 16.90
CA PHE A 251 -7.67 3.87 16.46
C PHE A 251 -6.45 3.91 17.39
N ASP A 252 -6.67 3.97 18.70
CA ASP A 252 -5.58 3.98 19.71
C ASP A 252 -4.73 2.71 19.58
N ARG A 253 -5.37 1.56 19.34
CA ARG A 253 -4.68 0.28 19.15
C ARG A 253 -3.90 0.24 17.84
N ALA A 254 -4.50 0.73 16.75
CA ALA A 254 -3.85 0.81 15.44
C ALA A 254 -2.61 1.70 15.52
N PHE A 255 -2.74 2.90 16.10
CA PHE A 255 -1.62 3.79 16.35
C PHE A 255 -0.53 3.07 17.16
N TRP A 256 -0.89 2.48 18.30
CA TRP A 256 0.09 1.82 19.16
C TRP A 256 0.86 0.70 18.44
N ARG A 257 0.15 -0.17 17.70
CA ARG A 257 0.73 -1.29 16.97
C ARG A 257 1.72 -0.84 15.89
N GLN A 258 1.37 0.20 15.14
CA GLN A 258 2.24 0.72 14.08
C GLN A 258 3.45 1.45 14.67
N HIS A 259 3.22 2.40 15.60
CA HIS A 259 4.29 3.20 16.19
C HIS A 259 5.33 2.34 16.93
N ALA A 260 4.89 1.30 17.65
CA ALA A 260 5.78 0.45 18.44
C ALA A 260 6.82 -0.31 17.61
N PHE A 261 6.54 -0.54 16.32
CA PHE A 261 7.48 -1.14 15.39
C PHE A 261 8.16 -0.09 14.50
N LEU A 262 7.38 0.84 13.92
CA LEU A 262 7.89 1.78 12.93
C LEU A 262 8.85 2.79 13.53
N ASP A 263 8.56 3.39 14.69
CA ASP A 263 9.44 4.38 15.33
C ASP A 263 10.87 3.87 15.59
N PRO A 264 11.09 2.64 16.12
CA PRO A 264 12.45 2.12 16.29
C PRO A 264 13.04 1.50 15.02
N PHE A 265 12.24 1.24 13.99
CA PHE A 265 12.70 0.63 12.74
C PHE A 265 13.25 1.66 11.74
N VAL A 266 12.58 2.82 11.64
CA VAL A 266 12.96 3.94 10.76
C VAL A 266 14.05 4.81 11.36
#